data_AF-A0AAJ3K434-F1
#
_entry.id   AF-A0AAJ3K434-F1
#
_cell.length_a   1.000
_cell.length_b   1.000
_cell.length_c   1.000
_cell.angle_alpha   90.00
_cell.angle_beta   90.00
_cell.angle_gamma   90.00
#
_symmetry.space_group_name_H-M   'P 1'
#
loop_
_entity.id
_entity.type
_entity.pdbx_description
1 polymer ?
#
loop_
_entity_poly.entity_id
_entity_poly.type
_entity_poly.pdbx_seq_one_letter_code
_entity_poly.pdbx_strand_id
1 'polypeptide(L)'
;MLPTGKATYEGGFLGFAGLGENISGITHFDVDFANKKIDGRFERNVKVGNTPYFRFSGSIAGNKFEGKGTAEEYQVGSNLDIKGRFYGPNAEELGGIYESDATKGAFGASQINKQDR
;
A
#
# COMPACT_ATOMS: atom_id res chain seq x y z
N MET A 1 -3.00 -20.60 3.71
CA MET A 1 -3.92 -20.24 2.61
C MET A 1 -4.41 -18.83 2.89
N LEU A 2 -4.61 -17.99 1.88
CA LEU A 2 -5.20 -16.66 2.12
C LEU A 2 -6.69 -16.79 2.49
N PRO A 3 -7.26 -15.80 3.21
CA PRO A 3 -8.70 -15.73 3.45
C PRO A 3 -9.49 -15.69 2.13
N THR A 4 -10.80 -15.91 2.19
CA THR A 4 -11.71 -15.89 1.01
C THR A 4 -12.61 -14.65 0.96
N GLY A 5 -12.54 -13.77 1.96
CA GLY A 5 -13.40 -12.60 2.09
C GLY A 5 -12.72 -11.28 1.74
N LYS A 6 -13.23 -10.19 2.31
CA LYS A 6 -12.60 -8.87 2.24
C LYS A 6 -11.92 -8.53 3.56
N ALA A 7 -10.90 -7.69 3.50
CA ALA A 7 -10.19 -7.21 4.67
C ALA A 7 -9.67 -5.80 4.43
N THR A 8 -9.60 -5.02 5.51
CA THR A 8 -9.00 -3.69 5.51
C THR A 8 -7.75 -3.69 6.38
N TYR A 9 -6.71 -3.00 5.92
CA TYR A 9 -5.42 -2.90 6.60
C TYR A 9 -5.02 -1.44 6.76
N GLU A 10 -4.43 -1.12 7.91
CA GLU A 10 -3.85 0.18 8.20
C GLU A 10 -2.45 0.07 8.77
N GLY A 11 -1.63 1.07 8.47
CA GLY A 11 -0.25 1.11 8.90
C GLY A 11 0.47 2.34 8.40
N GLY A 12 1.75 2.19 8.09
CA GLY A 12 2.57 3.31 7.68
C GLY A 12 3.61 2.96 6.64
N PHE A 13 4.20 4.01 6.08
CA PHE A 13 5.29 3.91 5.13
C PHE A 13 6.42 4.87 5.48
N LEU A 14 7.62 4.53 4.99
CA LEU A 14 8.82 5.35 5.04
C LEU A 14 9.54 5.23 3.70
N GLY A 15 10.08 6.33 3.18
CA GLY A 15 10.91 6.32 1.99
C GLY A 15 11.66 7.61 1.75
N PHE A 16 12.19 7.72 0.54
CA PHE A 16 12.98 8.86 0.08
C PHE A 16 12.40 9.41 -1.22
N ALA A 17 12.30 10.73 -1.32
CA ALA A 17 11.97 11.45 -2.55
C ALA A 17 13.20 12.20 -3.10
N GLY A 18 13.37 12.20 -4.43
CA GLY A 18 14.36 12.99 -5.15
C GLY A 18 15.77 12.95 -4.54
N LEU A 19 16.28 14.12 -4.14
CA LEU A 19 17.63 14.37 -3.59
C LEU A 19 17.86 13.82 -2.16
N GLY A 20 17.03 12.88 -1.70
CA GLY A 20 17.17 12.23 -0.39
C GLY A 20 16.31 12.83 0.72
N GLU A 21 15.21 13.51 0.37
CA GLU A 21 14.22 13.95 1.36
C GLU A 21 13.53 12.73 1.99
N ASN A 22 13.51 12.65 3.32
CA ASN A 22 12.76 11.61 4.03
C ASN A 22 11.26 11.89 3.95
N ILE A 23 10.51 10.86 3.60
CA ILE A 23 9.06 10.92 3.51
C ILE A 23 8.45 9.79 4.31
N SER A 24 7.35 10.08 5.00
CA SER A 24 6.63 9.08 5.77
C SER A 24 5.17 9.44 5.87
N GLY A 25 4.35 8.46 6.20
CA GLY A 25 2.94 8.69 6.42
C GLY A 25 2.19 7.43 6.72
N ILE A 26 0.88 7.51 6.53
CA ILE A 26 -0.04 6.40 6.78
C ILE A 26 -0.44 5.73 5.47
N THR A 27 -0.82 4.46 5.59
CA THR A 27 -1.28 3.64 4.48
C THR A 27 -2.60 2.98 4.83
N HIS A 28 -3.50 2.90 3.86
CA HIS A 28 -4.72 2.12 3.98
C HIS A 28 -4.85 1.20 2.77
N PHE A 29 -5.27 -0.04 3.00
CA PHE A 29 -5.49 -1.03 1.97
C PHE A 29 -6.85 -1.68 2.09
N ASP A 30 -7.52 -1.80 0.96
CA ASP A 30 -8.77 -2.54 0.79
C ASP A 30 -8.46 -3.80 -0.03
N VAL A 31 -8.64 -4.97 0.58
CA VAL A 31 -8.24 -6.26 0.00
C VAL A 31 -9.49 -7.10 -0.24
N ASP A 32 -9.63 -7.57 -1.47
CA ASP A 32 -10.68 -8.50 -1.88
C ASP A 32 -10.00 -9.82 -2.28
N PHE A 33 -9.90 -10.75 -1.32
CA PHE A 33 -9.26 -12.03 -1.57
C PHE A 33 -10.06 -12.94 -2.51
N ALA A 34 -11.40 -12.81 -2.50
CA ALA A 34 -12.28 -13.55 -3.42
C ALA A 34 -11.98 -13.19 -4.88
N ASN A 35 -11.87 -11.89 -5.15
CA ASN A 35 -11.59 -11.37 -6.49
C ASN A 35 -10.10 -11.19 -6.79
N LYS A 36 -9.23 -11.52 -5.83
CA LYS A 36 -7.76 -11.39 -5.92
C LYS A 36 -7.31 -9.96 -6.26
N LYS A 37 -7.94 -8.97 -5.63
CA LYS A 37 -7.65 -7.55 -5.83
C LYS A 37 -7.19 -6.88 -4.56
N ILE A 38 -6.35 -5.87 -4.72
CA ILE A 38 -5.95 -4.97 -3.65
C ILE A 38 -5.93 -3.55 -4.20
N ASP A 39 -6.54 -2.64 -3.46
CA ASP A 39 -6.46 -1.21 -3.69
C ASP A 39 -5.77 -0.59 -2.47
N GLY A 40 -4.93 0.41 -2.69
CA GLY A 40 -4.24 1.07 -1.59
C GLY A 40 -4.07 2.57 -1.81
N ARG A 41 -4.10 3.30 -0.69
CA ARG A 41 -3.90 4.74 -0.61
C ARG A 41 -2.85 5.08 0.44
N PHE A 42 -1.96 6.01 0.10
CA PHE A 42 -0.90 6.49 0.97
C PHE A 42 -1.14 7.97 1.20
N GLU A 43 -1.04 8.41 2.44
CA GLU A 43 -1.17 9.81 2.82
C GLU A 43 0.11 10.25 3.52
N ARG A 44 0.79 11.27 2.97
CA ARG A 44 2.04 11.79 3.53
C ARG A 44 1.73 12.67 4.74
N ASN A 45 2.51 12.49 5.80
CA ASN A 45 2.50 13.40 6.95
C ASN A 45 3.17 14.73 6.56
N VAL A 46 2.41 15.82 6.65
CA VAL A 46 2.90 17.19 6.47
C VAL A 46 2.57 18.03 7.71
N LYS A 47 3.09 19.27 7.80
CA LYS A 47 2.91 20.13 8.98
C LYS A 47 1.44 20.39 9.35
N VAL A 48 0.53 20.29 8.38
CA VAL A 48 -0.90 20.62 8.52
C VAL A 48 -1.77 19.35 8.61
N GLY A 49 -1.18 18.17 8.78
CA GLY A 49 -1.87 16.88 8.85
C GLY A 49 -1.46 15.93 7.74
N ASN A 50 -2.37 15.05 7.34
CA ASN A 50 -2.12 14.06 6.29
C ASN A 50 -2.67 14.55 4.95
N THR A 51 -1.90 14.33 3.89
CA THR A 51 -2.28 14.73 2.52
C THR A 51 -2.19 13.54 1.57
N PRO A 52 -3.15 13.36 0.65
CA PRO A 52 -3.10 12.30 -0.34
C PRO A 52 -1.76 12.31 -1.10
N TYR A 53 -1.15 11.13 -1.25
CA TYR A 53 0.17 11.02 -1.86
C TYR A 53 0.20 10.02 -3.01
N PHE A 54 -0.12 8.76 -2.74
CA PHE A 54 -0.20 7.71 -3.76
C PHE A 54 -1.53 6.97 -3.72
N ARG A 55 -1.97 6.50 -4.89
CA ARG A 55 -2.97 5.43 -5.00
C ARG A 55 -2.51 4.38 -5.99
N PHE A 56 -2.87 3.14 -5.73
CA PHE A 56 -2.63 2.04 -6.65
C PHE A 56 -3.78 1.03 -6.62
N SER A 57 -3.87 0.27 -7.71
CA SER A 57 -4.66 -0.94 -7.80
C SER A 57 -3.75 -2.09 -8.22
N GLY A 58 -4.02 -3.28 -7.71
CA GLY A 58 -3.17 -4.44 -7.91
C GLY A 58 -3.91 -5.76 -7.90
N SER A 59 -3.15 -6.81 -8.16
CA SER A 59 -3.63 -8.19 -8.22
C SER A 59 -2.87 -9.09 -7.26
N ILE A 60 -3.55 -10.12 -6.76
CA ILE A 60 -3.05 -11.05 -5.76
C ILE A 60 -2.75 -12.40 -6.41
N ALA A 61 -1.55 -12.92 -6.19
CA ALA A 61 -1.10 -14.23 -6.65
C ALA A 61 -0.38 -14.98 -5.53
N GLY A 62 -0.99 -16.06 -5.05
CA GLY A 62 -0.52 -16.72 -3.83
C GLY A 62 -0.62 -15.75 -2.66
N ASN A 63 0.46 -15.57 -1.88
CA ASN A 63 0.54 -14.55 -0.82
C ASN A 63 1.23 -13.24 -1.27
N LYS A 64 1.47 -13.07 -2.57
CA LYS A 64 2.10 -11.87 -3.14
C LYS A 64 1.04 -10.98 -3.75
N PHE A 65 1.31 -9.69 -3.82
CA PHE A 65 0.56 -8.76 -4.63
C PHE A 65 1.49 -7.80 -5.36
N GLU A 66 1.07 -7.40 -6.55
CA GLU A 66 1.73 -6.40 -7.36
C GLU A 66 0.68 -5.41 -7.86
N GLY A 67 1.02 -4.13 -7.88
CA GLY A 67 0.10 -3.07 -8.24
C GLY A 67 0.76 -1.93 -8.98
N LYS A 68 -0.06 -1.21 -9.73
CA LYS A 68 0.36 0.00 -10.44
C LYS A 68 -0.52 1.17 -10.02
N GLY A 69 0.08 2.35 -9.98
CA GLY A 69 -0.58 3.52 -9.44
C GLY A 69 -0.04 4.83 -10.00
N THR A 70 -0.50 5.90 -9.38
CA THR A 70 -0.12 7.27 -9.71
C THR A 70 0.16 8.04 -8.43
N ALA A 71 1.06 9.02 -8.54
CA ALA A 71 1.23 10.05 -7.51
C ALA A 71 0.19 11.15 -7.70
N GLU A 72 -0.58 11.45 -6.65
CA GLU A 72 -1.59 12.51 -6.71
C GLU A 72 -0.96 13.91 -6.79
N GLU A 73 0.24 14.09 -6.22
CA GLU A 73 0.97 15.36 -6.24
C GLU A 73 1.61 15.67 -7.61
N TYR A 74 1.99 14.64 -8.36
CA TYR A 74 2.59 14.79 -9.69
C TYR A 74 1.52 14.49 -10.73
N GLN A 75 0.81 15.52 -11.19
CA GLN A 75 -0.29 15.40 -12.18
C GLN A 75 0.14 14.81 -13.55
N VAL A 76 1.38 14.36 -13.73
CA VAL A 76 1.85 13.73 -14.96
C VAL A 76 2.85 12.59 -14.65
N GLY A 77 2.46 11.36 -14.98
CA GLY A 77 3.37 10.36 -15.57
C GLY A 77 4.27 9.50 -14.68
N SER A 78 4.31 9.68 -13.37
CA SER A 78 5.15 8.79 -12.54
C SER A 78 4.52 7.41 -12.40
N ASN A 79 5.07 6.42 -13.09
CA ASN A 79 4.74 5.00 -12.91
C ASN A 79 5.05 4.61 -11.46
N LEU A 80 4.03 4.42 -10.64
CA LEU A 80 4.20 3.84 -9.31
C LEU A 80 4.05 2.33 -9.42
N ASP A 81 5.10 1.60 -9.09
CA ASP A 81 5.07 0.15 -8.95
C ASP A 81 5.06 -0.23 -7.47
N ILE A 82 4.15 -1.14 -7.12
CA ILE A 82 3.99 -1.70 -5.77
C ILE A 82 4.27 -3.18 -5.82
N LYS A 83 5.08 -3.66 -4.88
CA LYS A 83 5.29 -5.10 -4.65
C LYS A 83 5.21 -5.40 -3.17
N GLY A 84 4.37 -6.36 -2.79
CA GLY A 84 4.25 -6.74 -1.39
C GLY A 84 3.76 -8.17 -1.19
N ARG A 85 3.62 -8.53 0.09
CA ARG A 85 3.18 -9.85 0.53
C ARG A 85 2.28 -9.74 1.75
N PHE A 86 1.43 -10.75 1.89
CA PHE A 86 0.68 -11.02 3.11
C PHE A 86 1.47 -11.97 4.03
N TYR A 87 1.37 -11.74 5.33
CA TYR A 87 2.06 -12.45 6.40
C TYR A 87 1.07 -12.92 7.47
N GLY A 88 1.45 -13.97 8.19
CA GLY A 88 0.61 -14.64 9.19
C GLY A 88 -0.33 -15.69 8.59
N PRO A 89 -0.82 -16.65 9.40
CA PRO A 89 -1.62 -17.78 8.93
C PRO A 89 -2.96 -17.38 8.28
N ASN A 90 -3.48 -16.20 8.62
CA ASN A 90 -4.72 -15.65 8.08
C ASN A 90 -4.52 -14.31 7.36
N ALA A 91 -3.30 -14.02 6.89
CA ALA A 91 -2.96 -12.74 6.29
C ALA A 91 -3.23 -11.56 7.25
N GLU A 92 -2.88 -11.69 8.53
CA GLU A 92 -3.08 -10.67 9.55
C GLU A 92 -2.32 -9.37 9.26
N GLU A 93 -1.23 -9.48 8.51
CA GLU A 93 -0.34 -8.37 8.20
C GLU A 93 0.02 -8.37 6.71
N LEU A 94 0.38 -7.20 6.20
CA LEU A 94 0.98 -7.05 4.88
C LEU A 94 2.16 -6.07 4.93
N GLY A 95 3.07 -6.22 3.97
CA GLY A 95 4.18 -5.30 3.82
C GLY A 95 4.83 -5.41 2.46
N GLY A 96 5.58 -4.39 2.08
CA GLY A 96 6.15 -4.32 0.75
C GLY A 96 6.98 -3.07 0.50
N ILE A 97 7.28 -2.87 -0.79
CA ILE A 97 7.99 -1.71 -1.31
C ILE A 97 7.16 -1.00 -2.35
N TYR A 98 7.43 0.29 -2.49
CA TYR A 98 6.93 1.12 -3.57
C TYR A 98 8.09 1.83 -4.25
N GLU A 99 7.99 1.99 -5.55
CA GLU A 99 9.00 2.67 -6.36
C GLU A 99 8.32 3.44 -7.50
N SER A 100 8.78 4.66 -7.72
CA SER A 100 8.49 5.48 -8.88
C SER A 100 9.76 6.19 -9.34
N ASP A 101 9.68 6.91 -10.45
CA ASP A 101 10.82 7.66 -10.98
C ASP A 101 11.39 8.69 -9.98
N ALA A 102 10.57 9.18 -9.04
CA ALA A 102 10.94 10.21 -8.08
C ALA A 102 11.07 9.72 -6.64
N THR A 103 10.49 8.58 -6.30
CA THR A 103 10.31 8.17 -4.90
C THR A 103 10.41 6.67 -4.74
N LYS A 104 11.06 6.21 -3.67
CA LYS A 104 11.05 4.79 -3.28
C LYS A 104 10.97 4.61 -1.77
N GLY A 105 10.41 3.50 -1.32
CA GLY A 105 10.32 3.21 0.10
C GLY A 105 9.69 1.87 0.42
N ALA A 106 9.37 1.68 1.70
CA ALA A 106 8.74 0.48 2.23
C ALA A 106 7.50 0.84 3.06
N PHE A 107 6.61 -0.14 3.20
CA PHE A 107 5.39 -0.01 4.00
C PHE A 107 5.07 -1.31 4.75
N GLY A 108 4.30 -1.17 5.82
CA GLY A 108 3.74 -2.27 6.58
C GLY A 108 2.40 -1.88 7.20
N ALA A 109 1.47 -2.83 7.25
CA ALA A 109 0.12 -2.62 7.76
C ALA A 109 -0.46 -3.88 8.39
N SER A 110 -1.35 -3.69 9.37
CA SER A 110 -2.07 -4.76 10.06
C SER A 110 -3.56 -4.65 9.78
N GLN A 111 -4.25 -5.78 9.79
CA GLN A 111 -5.68 -5.83 9.56
C GLN A 111 -6.46 -5.11 10.68
N ILE A 112 -7.34 -4.18 10.34
CA ILE A 112 -8.16 -3.39 11.30
C ILE A 112 -9.57 -3.95 11.50
N ASN A 113 -10.15 -4.61 10.50
CA ASN A 113 -11.43 -5.31 10.62
C ASN A 113 -11.26 -6.78 10.24
N LYS A 114 -11.40 -7.67 11.23
CA LYS A 114 -11.73 -9.08 10.97
C LYS A 114 -13.20 -9.09 10.57
N GLN A 115 -13.52 -8.98 9.28
CA GLN A 115 -14.86 -9.38 8.85
C GLN A 115 -14.99 -10.87 9.17
N ASP A 116 -15.90 -11.18 10.09
CA ASP A 116 -16.12 -12.50 10.65
C ASP A 116 -16.20 -13.57 9.56
N ARG A 117 -15.53 -14.70 9.82
CA ARG A 117 -15.49 -15.88 8.96
C ARG A 117 -16.86 -16.49 8.75
#